data_AF-A0XXG5-F1
#
_entry.id   AF-A0XXG5-F1
#
_cell.length_a   1.000
_cell.length_b   1.000
_cell.length_c   1.000
_cell.angle_alpha   90.00
_cell.angle_beta   90.00
_cell.angle_gamma   90.00
#
_symmetry.space_group_name_H-M   'P 1'
#
loop_
_entity.id
_entity.type
_entity.pdbx_description
1 polymer ?
#
loop_
_entity_poly.entity_id
_entity_poly.type
_entity_poly.pdbx_seq_one_letter_code
_entity_poly.pdbx_strand_id
1 'polypeptide(L)'
;MLKPFSALLILLAPSTLLAQTMSIKTTEGLVTTGSTTLFAFNKELKQLERIDLLSAQNSQLVLPDNAIGFDVATLANTNDKQALVVASDGIYKADKEKPSLLFAYTSVINQLEVTEFEKINFIIDANKDGLSDILLPDLNQTTLYIQTNNGQFTPHTFEKKTQFTGDFSKDGLTLEVDINNQPTITDFNHDGLNDLVFLNKQGADVLYANTNGYNKAMADVNFNIELGELSNGEKRKIKQLLDINNDGYLDFITKQYKPVEGMDSLDIDIAHNLYLGNKTGFSQTPIKLLNTSGPSQLVFETDFNNDGLIDLQTMDLDIGLGTIASMAMGGGKTDVDVEMNIYKQQTDGSFASKSSIEIDLEMEINMSNGDATPPLYIGDINGDDKTDAVYKYSKKTLYVYYGEEDNLLNKKRKKIKLTLPKKSKDILLVDINQDGKKDFVFKFTEEDGTSKIKTRLN
;
A
#
# COMPACT_ATOMS: atom_id res chain seq x y z
N MET A 1 56.86 12.57 -10.84
CA MET A 1 55.79 13.59 -10.80
C MET A 1 54.73 13.23 -11.83
N LEU A 2 53.69 12.50 -11.43
CA LEU A 2 52.48 12.32 -12.23
C LEU A 2 51.33 13.01 -11.50
N LYS A 3 50.65 13.94 -12.18
CA LYS A 3 49.43 14.60 -11.69
C LYS A 3 48.24 13.64 -11.78
N PRO A 4 47.30 13.65 -10.83
CA PRO A 4 46.08 12.89 -10.97
C PRO A 4 45.13 13.59 -11.95
N PHE A 5 44.45 12.78 -12.76
CA PHE A 5 43.34 13.19 -13.62
C PHE A 5 42.14 13.56 -12.73
N SER A 6 41.68 14.80 -12.80
CA SER A 6 40.36 15.17 -12.29
C SER A 6 39.30 14.53 -13.17
N ALA A 7 38.50 13.62 -12.59
CA ALA A 7 37.23 13.22 -13.17
C ALA A 7 36.31 14.45 -13.23
N LEU A 8 35.88 14.78 -14.43
CA LEU A 8 34.95 15.88 -14.68
C LEU A 8 33.55 15.39 -14.28
N LEU A 9 33.10 15.76 -13.09
CA LEU A 9 31.72 15.55 -12.65
C LEU A 9 30.85 16.52 -13.46
N ILE A 10 30.19 16.02 -14.51
CA ILE A 10 29.20 16.80 -15.25
C ILE A 10 27.96 16.87 -14.36
N LEU A 11 27.77 17.99 -13.66
CA LEU A 11 26.48 18.33 -13.09
C LEU A 11 25.50 18.58 -14.25
N LEU A 12 24.75 17.55 -14.63
CA LEU A 12 23.54 17.74 -15.43
C LEU A 12 22.57 18.55 -14.55
N ALA A 13 22.22 19.75 -15.01
CA ALA A 13 21.13 20.50 -14.40
C ALA A 13 19.85 19.65 -14.45
N PRO A 14 18.96 19.72 -13.44
CA PRO A 14 17.71 18.96 -13.45
C PRO A 14 16.93 19.32 -14.72
N SER A 15 16.86 18.39 -15.66
CA SER A 15 16.15 18.55 -16.92
C SER A 15 14.73 18.03 -16.75
N THR A 16 13.75 18.86 -17.09
CA THR A 16 12.36 18.41 -17.25
C THR A 16 12.23 17.67 -18.58
N LEU A 17 11.72 16.44 -18.59
CA LEU A 17 11.24 15.84 -19.84
C LEU A 17 10.01 16.62 -20.33
N LEU A 18 9.73 16.51 -21.63
CA LEU A 18 8.56 17.14 -22.25
C LEU A 18 7.27 16.72 -21.55
N ALA A 19 6.36 17.68 -21.35
CA ALA A 19 5.06 17.39 -20.76
C ALA A 19 4.26 16.46 -21.69
N GLN A 20 3.74 15.39 -21.12
CA GLN A 20 2.96 14.38 -21.82
C GLN A 20 1.47 14.61 -21.58
N THR A 21 0.65 14.58 -22.63
CA THR A 21 -0.81 14.66 -22.49
C THR A 21 -1.38 13.25 -22.46
N MET A 22 -2.22 12.95 -21.47
CA MET A 22 -2.86 11.64 -21.33
C MET A 22 -3.93 11.43 -22.40
N SER A 23 -4.10 10.18 -22.81
CA SER A 23 -5.11 9.76 -23.79
C SER A 23 -6.52 9.69 -23.19
N ILE A 24 -6.64 9.33 -21.91
CA ILE A 24 -7.94 9.26 -21.22
C ILE A 24 -8.16 10.47 -20.32
N LYS A 25 -9.44 10.80 -20.10
CA LYS A 25 -9.85 11.78 -19.09
C LYS A 25 -10.08 11.04 -17.78
N THR A 26 -9.42 11.45 -16.70
CA THR A 26 -9.63 10.83 -15.38
C THR A 26 -9.14 11.72 -14.24
N THR A 27 -9.89 11.73 -13.15
CA THR A 27 -9.49 12.42 -11.91
C THR A 27 -8.85 11.49 -10.89
N GLU A 28 -8.63 10.22 -11.25
CA GLU A 28 -7.96 9.22 -10.42
C GLU A 28 -6.45 9.40 -10.39
N GLY A 29 -5.82 8.93 -9.32
CA GLY A 29 -4.37 8.92 -9.21
C GLY A 29 -3.74 8.01 -10.26
N LEU A 30 -2.46 8.22 -10.56
CA LEU A 30 -1.70 7.28 -11.37
C LEU A 30 -1.38 6.03 -10.55
N VAL A 31 -1.49 4.86 -11.17
CA VAL A 31 -1.08 3.58 -10.57
C VAL A 31 0.40 3.37 -10.89
N THR A 32 1.23 3.43 -9.84
CA THR A 32 2.66 3.13 -9.95
C THR A 32 2.93 1.63 -10.04
N THR A 33 4.00 1.28 -10.73
CA THR A 33 4.47 -0.10 -10.88
C THR A 33 5.84 -0.33 -10.22
N GLY A 34 6.41 0.71 -9.60
CA GLY A 34 7.80 0.73 -9.17
C GLY A 34 8.82 0.90 -10.32
N SER A 35 8.35 1.10 -11.56
CA SER A 35 9.16 1.28 -12.76
C SER A 35 8.74 2.53 -13.55
N THR A 36 9.39 2.77 -14.70
CA THR A 36 9.05 3.84 -15.66
C THR A 36 7.66 3.68 -16.30
N THR A 37 7.05 2.51 -16.20
CA THR A 37 5.68 2.27 -16.67
C THR A 37 4.68 2.64 -15.58
N LEU A 38 3.68 3.45 -15.91
CA LEU A 38 2.53 3.76 -15.05
C LEU A 38 1.23 3.39 -15.74
N PHE A 39 0.15 3.30 -14.97
CA PHE A 39 -1.20 3.15 -15.51
C PHE A 39 -2.12 4.26 -15.02
N ALA A 40 -3.09 4.64 -15.85
CA ALA A 40 -4.19 5.51 -15.47
C ALA A 40 -5.50 4.85 -15.88
N PHE A 41 -6.56 5.06 -15.10
CA PHE A 41 -7.85 4.46 -15.39
C PHE A 41 -9.00 5.46 -15.20
N ASN A 42 -10.11 5.24 -15.89
CA ASN A 42 -11.37 5.96 -15.69
C ASN A 42 -12.43 4.95 -15.22
N LYS A 43 -12.99 5.21 -14.03
CA LYS A 43 -13.98 4.36 -13.37
C LYS A 43 -15.29 4.24 -14.14
N GLU A 44 -15.86 5.38 -14.52
CA GLU A 44 -17.18 5.47 -15.15
C GLU A 44 -17.16 5.00 -16.61
N LEU A 45 -16.14 5.40 -17.37
CA LEU A 45 -16.00 5.07 -18.78
C LEU A 45 -15.34 3.71 -19.01
N LYS A 46 -14.90 3.03 -17.95
CA LYS A 46 -14.16 1.76 -17.99
C LYS A 46 -13.00 1.80 -18.99
N GLN A 47 -12.10 2.76 -18.80
CA GLN A 47 -10.92 2.95 -19.65
C GLN A 47 -9.65 2.73 -18.86
N LEU A 48 -8.61 2.24 -19.54
CA LEU A 48 -7.28 2.03 -18.98
C LEU A 48 -6.23 2.54 -19.98
N GLU A 49 -5.20 3.21 -19.48
CA GLU A 49 -4.11 3.76 -20.25
C GLU A 49 -2.77 3.30 -19.65
N ARG A 50 -1.87 2.82 -20.51
CA ARG A 50 -0.46 2.59 -20.17
C ARG A 50 0.35 3.83 -20.51
N ILE A 51 1.23 4.24 -19.62
CA ILE A 51 2.07 5.43 -19.73
C ILE A 51 3.52 5.02 -19.53
N ASP A 52 4.40 5.40 -20.45
CA ASP A 52 5.84 5.16 -20.38
C ASP A 52 6.54 6.51 -20.18
N LEU A 53 7.10 6.70 -18.97
CA LEU A 53 7.72 7.96 -18.56
C LEU A 53 9.04 8.26 -19.30
N LEU A 54 9.75 7.22 -19.73
CA LEU A 54 11.06 7.36 -20.35
C LEU A 54 10.93 7.81 -21.82
N SER A 55 10.01 7.18 -22.56
CA SER A 55 9.73 7.51 -23.96
C SER A 55 8.73 8.65 -24.13
N ALA A 56 8.08 9.08 -23.04
CA ALA A 56 6.95 10.01 -23.03
C ALA A 56 5.81 9.57 -23.98
N GLN A 57 5.64 8.26 -24.16
CA GLN A 57 4.55 7.65 -24.93
C GLN A 57 3.45 7.11 -24.02
N ASN A 58 2.23 7.14 -24.51
CA ASN A 58 1.11 6.51 -23.84
C ASN A 58 0.17 5.85 -24.85
N SER A 59 -0.64 4.92 -24.35
CA SER A 59 -1.64 4.24 -25.15
C SER A 59 -2.79 3.79 -24.28
N GLN A 60 -4.01 4.16 -24.69
CA GLN A 60 -5.20 3.50 -24.19
C GLN A 60 -5.15 2.01 -24.54
N LEU A 61 -5.49 1.17 -23.57
CA LEU A 61 -5.58 -0.28 -23.70
C LEU A 61 -7.01 -0.69 -24.01
N VAL A 62 -7.15 -1.74 -24.81
CA VAL A 62 -8.45 -2.36 -25.11
C VAL A 62 -8.78 -3.35 -24.00
N LEU A 63 -9.98 -3.18 -23.42
CA LEU A 63 -10.51 -4.03 -22.36
C LEU A 63 -11.61 -4.94 -22.91
N PRO A 64 -11.86 -6.11 -22.30
CA PRO A 64 -13.05 -6.90 -22.59
C PRO A 64 -14.33 -6.13 -22.18
N ASP A 65 -15.43 -6.33 -22.90
CA ASP A 65 -16.70 -5.59 -22.69
C ASP A 65 -17.28 -5.79 -21.27
N ASN A 66 -17.00 -6.93 -20.67
CA ASN A 66 -17.42 -7.35 -19.33
C ASN A 66 -16.32 -7.14 -18.27
N ALA A 67 -15.42 -6.17 -18.48
CA ALA A 67 -14.38 -5.81 -17.51
C ALA A 67 -15.00 -5.34 -16.18
N ILE A 68 -14.44 -5.88 -15.09
CA ILE A 68 -14.82 -5.58 -13.71
C ILE A 68 -13.80 -4.62 -13.10
N GLY A 69 -12.52 -4.94 -13.20
CA GLY A 69 -11.42 -4.13 -12.66
C GLY A 69 -10.08 -4.61 -13.18
N PHE A 70 -8.99 -4.02 -12.68
CA PHE A 70 -7.64 -4.38 -13.10
C PHE A 70 -6.63 -4.34 -11.96
N ASP A 71 -5.49 -4.97 -12.20
CA ASP A 71 -4.29 -4.82 -11.40
C ASP A 71 -3.06 -4.93 -12.31
N VAL A 72 -1.88 -4.79 -11.72
CA VAL A 72 -0.61 -4.80 -12.45
C VAL A 72 0.23 -6.01 -12.07
N ALA A 73 0.66 -6.77 -13.07
CA ALA A 73 1.37 -8.02 -12.91
C ALA A 73 2.73 -8.03 -13.63
N THR A 74 3.71 -8.71 -13.03
CA THR A 74 4.92 -9.16 -13.72
C THR A 74 4.62 -10.51 -14.39
N LEU A 75 4.64 -10.56 -15.72
CA LEU A 75 4.39 -11.80 -16.46
C LEU A 75 5.69 -12.40 -16.97
N ALA A 76 5.75 -13.73 -17.03
CA ALA A 76 6.82 -14.44 -17.70
C ALA A 76 6.93 -13.99 -19.16
N ASN A 77 8.15 -13.92 -19.67
CA ASN A 77 8.45 -13.47 -21.04
C ASN A 77 8.05 -12.02 -21.34
N THR A 78 7.91 -11.18 -20.31
CA THR A 78 7.71 -9.74 -20.46
C THR A 78 8.78 -8.98 -19.67
N ASN A 79 9.22 -7.84 -20.21
CA ASN A 79 10.26 -7.01 -19.56
C ASN A 79 9.66 -5.93 -18.66
N ASP A 80 8.41 -5.54 -18.92
CA ASP A 80 7.70 -4.49 -18.18
C ASP A 80 6.47 -5.08 -17.50
N LYS A 81 6.00 -4.42 -16.44
CA LYS A 81 4.74 -4.80 -15.81
C LYS A 81 3.56 -4.60 -16.77
N GLN A 82 2.63 -5.56 -16.75
CA GLN A 82 1.46 -5.63 -17.62
C GLN A 82 0.19 -5.37 -16.80
N ALA A 83 -0.84 -4.78 -17.42
CA ALA A 83 -2.15 -4.71 -16.79
C ALA A 83 -2.92 -6.01 -17.04
N LEU A 84 -3.39 -6.63 -15.96
CA LEU A 84 -4.35 -7.72 -16.01
C LEU A 84 -5.73 -7.21 -15.64
N VAL A 85 -6.74 -7.66 -16.38
CA VAL A 85 -8.14 -7.27 -16.23
C VAL A 85 -8.90 -8.48 -15.75
N VAL A 86 -9.57 -8.33 -14.62
CA VAL A 86 -10.59 -9.29 -14.19
C VAL A 86 -11.89 -8.94 -14.89
N ALA A 87 -12.46 -9.92 -15.59
CA ALA A 87 -13.73 -9.82 -16.30
C ALA A 87 -14.65 -10.97 -15.87
N SER A 88 -15.96 -10.85 -16.10
CA SER A 88 -16.93 -11.82 -15.59
C SER A 88 -16.80 -13.24 -16.17
N ASP A 89 -15.95 -13.46 -17.17
CA ASP A 89 -15.71 -14.77 -17.80
C ASP A 89 -14.23 -15.23 -17.74
N GLY A 90 -13.30 -14.38 -17.29
CA GLY A 90 -11.89 -14.73 -17.30
C GLY A 90 -10.94 -13.61 -16.88
N ILE A 91 -9.66 -13.97 -16.78
CA ILE A 91 -8.57 -13.01 -16.59
C ILE A 91 -7.94 -12.72 -17.96
N TYR A 92 -7.82 -11.44 -18.28
CA TYR A 92 -7.27 -10.97 -19.55
C TYR A 92 -5.99 -10.17 -19.33
N LYS A 93 -5.01 -10.34 -20.22
CA LYS A 93 -3.94 -9.35 -20.38
C LYS A 93 -4.45 -8.23 -21.29
N ALA A 94 -4.47 -7.00 -20.78
CA ALA A 94 -4.83 -5.85 -21.59
C ALA A 94 -3.71 -5.52 -22.59
N ASP A 95 -4.09 -5.09 -23.80
CA ASP A 95 -3.15 -4.73 -24.87
C ASP A 95 -3.71 -3.55 -25.67
N LYS A 96 -2.86 -2.88 -26.45
CA LYS A 96 -3.23 -1.74 -27.30
C LYS A 96 -4.16 -2.14 -28.45
N GLU A 97 -4.03 -3.36 -28.97
CA GLU A 97 -4.85 -3.81 -30.12
C GLU A 97 -6.05 -4.63 -29.67
N LYS A 98 -5.84 -5.64 -28.83
CA LYS A 98 -6.89 -6.54 -28.36
C LYS A 98 -6.49 -7.24 -27.06
N PRO A 99 -7.38 -7.34 -26.06
CA PRO A 99 -7.10 -8.11 -24.86
C PRO A 99 -6.93 -9.60 -25.19
N SER A 100 -6.00 -10.24 -24.48
CA SER A 100 -5.73 -11.69 -24.61
C SER A 100 -6.23 -12.42 -23.38
N LEU A 101 -7.14 -13.38 -23.54
CA LEU A 101 -7.59 -14.25 -22.45
C LEU A 101 -6.40 -15.11 -21.97
N LEU A 102 -6.10 -15.05 -20.68
CA LEU A 102 -5.09 -15.90 -20.06
C LEU A 102 -5.72 -17.23 -19.62
N PHE A 103 -6.82 -17.16 -18.87
CA PHE A 103 -7.61 -18.32 -18.46
C PHE A 103 -9.02 -17.90 -18.02
N ALA A 104 -9.97 -18.84 -18.11
CA ALA A 104 -11.29 -18.71 -17.51
C ALA A 104 -11.27 -19.18 -16.05
N TYR A 105 -12.16 -18.65 -15.22
CA TYR A 105 -12.26 -19.01 -13.80
C TYR A 105 -13.72 -19.09 -13.33
N THR A 106 -13.93 -19.63 -12.15
CA THR A 106 -15.22 -19.59 -11.43
C THR A 106 -14.98 -19.10 -10.01
N SER A 107 -15.71 -18.07 -9.61
CA SER A 107 -15.64 -17.38 -8.33
C SER A 107 -16.90 -16.49 -8.15
N VAL A 108 -17.15 -16.04 -6.92
CA VAL A 108 -18.12 -15.00 -6.62
C VAL A 108 -17.99 -13.75 -7.51
N ILE A 109 -16.79 -13.42 -7.99
CA ILE A 109 -16.54 -12.27 -8.86
C ILE A 109 -17.33 -12.37 -10.18
N ASN A 110 -17.54 -13.58 -10.73
CA ASN A 110 -18.30 -13.77 -11.97
C ASN A 110 -19.76 -13.30 -11.85
N GLN A 111 -20.28 -13.16 -10.63
CA GLN A 111 -21.67 -12.80 -10.32
C GLN A 111 -21.82 -11.32 -9.94
N LEU A 112 -20.72 -10.56 -9.87
CA LEU A 112 -20.77 -9.16 -9.48
C LEU A 112 -21.29 -8.31 -10.63
N GLU A 113 -22.31 -7.51 -10.35
CA GLU A 113 -22.69 -6.38 -11.20
C GLU A 113 -21.91 -5.15 -10.74
N VAL A 114 -20.88 -4.78 -11.49
CA VAL A 114 -20.09 -3.57 -11.18
C VAL A 114 -20.39 -2.45 -12.17
N THR A 115 -20.74 -1.30 -11.61
CA THR A 115 -20.98 -0.06 -12.35
C THR A 115 -19.67 0.68 -12.64
N GLU A 116 -18.67 0.53 -11.78
CA GLU A 116 -17.39 1.23 -11.86
C GLU A 116 -16.23 0.26 -12.11
N PHE A 117 -15.24 0.72 -12.88
CA PHE A 117 -14.00 0.01 -13.13
C PHE A 117 -12.91 0.47 -12.15
N GLU A 118 -12.42 -0.44 -11.33
CA GLU A 118 -11.50 -0.11 -10.24
C GLU A 118 -10.16 -0.83 -10.36
N LYS A 119 -9.15 -0.29 -9.67
CA LYS A 119 -7.96 -1.08 -9.33
C LYS A 119 -8.33 -2.03 -8.20
N ILE A 120 -8.20 -3.33 -8.42
CA ILE A 120 -8.54 -4.38 -7.46
C ILE A 120 -7.26 -5.14 -7.12
N ASN A 121 -7.02 -5.44 -5.84
CA ASN A 121 -5.81 -6.14 -5.42
C ASN A 121 -6.00 -7.65 -5.53
N PHE A 122 -5.72 -8.23 -6.70
CA PHE A 122 -5.78 -9.68 -6.92
C PHE A 122 -4.45 -10.28 -7.39
N ILE A 123 -3.40 -9.46 -7.49
CA ILE A 123 -2.05 -9.88 -7.85
C ILE A 123 -1.15 -9.97 -6.62
N ILE A 124 -0.48 -11.12 -6.47
CA ILE A 124 0.52 -11.37 -5.43
C ILE A 124 1.73 -12.09 -6.05
N ASP A 125 2.85 -12.18 -5.33
CA ASP A 125 3.96 -13.09 -5.67
C ASP A 125 4.06 -14.11 -4.53
N ALA A 126 3.25 -15.17 -4.63
CA ALA A 126 3.00 -16.09 -3.51
C ALA A 126 4.21 -16.94 -3.18
N ASN A 127 4.97 -17.32 -4.20
CA ASN A 127 6.16 -18.16 -4.09
C ASN A 127 7.48 -17.37 -4.06
N LYS A 128 7.43 -16.03 -4.19
CA LYS A 128 8.59 -15.10 -4.26
C LYS A 128 9.55 -15.42 -5.43
N ASP A 129 9.01 -15.84 -6.57
CA ASP A 129 9.82 -16.11 -7.77
C ASP A 129 10.00 -14.87 -8.68
N GLY A 130 9.41 -13.74 -8.30
CA GLY A 130 9.45 -12.47 -9.03
C GLY A 130 8.37 -12.36 -10.12
N LEU A 131 7.61 -13.41 -10.38
CA LEU A 131 6.44 -13.41 -11.23
C LEU A 131 5.18 -13.18 -10.39
N SER A 132 4.16 -12.65 -11.06
CA SER A 132 2.87 -12.39 -10.43
C SER A 132 1.94 -13.60 -10.55
N ASP A 133 1.44 -14.04 -9.41
CA ASP A 133 0.34 -14.96 -9.23
C ASP A 133 -0.99 -14.21 -9.08
N ILE A 134 -2.10 -14.95 -9.23
CA ILE A 134 -3.45 -14.39 -9.17
C ILE A 134 -4.26 -15.07 -8.06
N LEU A 135 -4.72 -14.30 -7.08
CA LEU A 135 -5.55 -14.78 -5.98
C LEU A 135 -7.01 -14.39 -6.20
N LEU A 136 -7.87 -15.37 -6.50
CA LEU A 136 -9.29 -15.13 -6.72
C LEU A 136 -10.13 -15.72 -5.58
N PRO A 137 -10.82 -14.87 -4.79
CA PRO A 137 -11.68 -15.31 -3.71
C PRO A 137 -13.00 -15.88 -4.22
N ASP A 138 -13.59 -16.79 -3.47
CA ASP A 138 -14.96 -17.28 -3.63
C ASP A 138 -15.58 -17.42 -2.23
N LEU A 139 -16.88 -17.72 -2.13
CA LEU A 139 -17.59 -17.69 -0.85
C LEU A 139 -17.11 -18.77 0.13
N ASN A 140 -16.75 -19.96 -0.36
CA ASN A 140 -16.34 -21.09 0.49
C ASN A 140 -14.90 -21.55 0.25
N GLN A 141 -14.29 -21.09 -0.83
CA GLN A 141 -12.96 -21.49 -1.26
C GLN A 141 -12.24 -20.29 -1.87
N THR A 142 -10.94 -20.37 -2.01
CA THR A 142 -10.14 -19.38 -2.75
C THR A 142 -9.22 -20.13 -3.68
N THR A 143 -9.00 -19.61 -4.88
CA THR A 143 -8.08 -20.22 -5.83
C THR A 143 -6.91 -19.29 -6.09
N LEU A 144 -5.72 -19.77 -5.80
CA LEU A 144 -4.45 -19.16 -6.18
C LEU A 144 -4.00 -19.76 -7.51
N TYR A 145 -3.81 -18.93 -8.51
CA TYR A 145 -3.29 -19.29 -9.81
C TYR A 145 -1.80 -18.92 -9.85
N ILE A 146 -0.93 -19.90 -9.71
CA ILE A 146 0.52 -19.71 -9.70
C ILE A 146 1.04 -19.61 -11.13
N GLN A 147 1.74 -18.54 -11.46
CA GLN A 147 2.36 -18.38 -12.75
C GLN A 147 3.61 -19.24 -12.85
N THR A 148 3.79 -19.89 -13.99
CA THR A 148 4.99 -20.68 -14.29
C THR A 148 5.91 -19.88 -15.23
N ASN A 149 7.18 -20.28 -15.29
CA ASN A 149 8.19 -19.63 -16.15
C ASN A 149 7.83 -19.60 -17.66
N ASN A 150 6.88 -20.41 -18.11
CA ASN A 150 6.39 -20.37 -19.49
C ASN A 150 5.19 -19.43 -19.71
N GLY A 151 4.69 -18.77 -18.65
CA GLY A 151 3.54 -17.86 -18.66
C GLY A 151 2.17 -18.53 -18.48
N GLN A 152 2.12 -19.84 -18.21
CA GLN A 152 0.89 -20.54 -17.84
C GLN A 152 0.58 -20.40 -16.35
N PHE A 153 -0.70 -20.45 -16.02
CA PHE A 153 -1.20 -20.35 -14.65
C PHE A 153 -1.74 -21.69 -14.16
N THR A 154 -1.24 -22.16 -13.01
CA THR A 154 -1.67 -23.43 -12.39
C THR A 154 -2.57 -23.14 -11.18
N PRO A 155 -3.81 -23.65 -11.15
CA PRO A 155 -4.75 -23.38 -10.06
C PRO A 155 -4.48 -24.24 -8.82
N HIS A 156 -4.48 -23.61 -7.65
CA HIS A 156 -4.45 -24.21 -6.33
C HIS A 156 -5.64 -23.71 -5.52
N THR A 157 -6.65 -24.55 -5.37
CA THR A 157 -7.87 -24.23 -4.61
C THR A 157 -7.76 -24.73 -3.18
N PHE A 158 -8.08 -23.85 -2.23
CA PHE A 158 -8.08 -24.13 -0.80
C PHE A 158 -9.32 -23.58 -0.12
N GLU A 159 -9.69 -24.18 1.01
CA GLU A 159 -10.80 -23.74 1.83
C GLU A 159 -10.41 -22.46 2.58
N LYS A 160 -11.22 -21.41 2.42
CA LYS A 160 -11.12 -20.17 3.19
C LYS A 160 -12.54 -19.79 3.61
N LYS A 161 -12.81 -19.84 4.92
CA LYS A 161 -14.13 -19.49 5.45
C LYS A 161 -14.34 -17.99 5.33
N THR A 162 -15.21 -17.60 4.42
CA THR A 162 -15.62 -16.21 4.29
C THR A 162 -16.46 -15.79 5.51
N GLN A 163 -16.14 -14.63 6.06
CA GLN A 163 -16.91 -14.05 7.16
C GLN A 163 -17.85 -12.98 6.62
N PHE A 164 -19.13 -13.15 6.89
CA PHE A 164 -20.17 -12.20 6.51
C PHE A 164 -20.42 -11.23 7.66
N THR A 165 -20.69 -9.97 7.33
CA THR A 165 -21.31 -9.01 8.24
C THR A 165 -22.72 -8.75 7.72
N GLY A 166 -23.73 -8.81 8.58
CA GLY A 166 -25.12 -8.65 8.17
C GLY A 166 -25.75 -7.43 8.85
N ASP A 167 -26.48 -6.63 8.08
CA ASP A 167 -27.32 -5.56 8.60
C ASP A 167 -28.78 -5.76 8.17
N PHE A 168 -29.68 -5.71 9.15
CA PHE A 168 -31.12 -5.81 8.92
C PHE A 168 -31.70 -4.41 8.80
N SER A 169 -32.24 -4.11 7.62
CA SER A 169 -32.99 -2.90 7.35
C SER A 169 -34.48 -3.22 7.16
N LYS A 170 -35.29 -2.17 7.03
CA LYS A 170 -36.71 -2.27 6.66
C LYS A 170 -36.90 -2.88 5.26
N ASP A 171 -35.87 -2.77 4.42
CA ASP A 171 -35.88 -3.17 3.01
C ASP A 171 -35.29 -4.57 2.80
N GLY A 172 -34.67 -5.17 3.82
CA GLY A 172 -34.12 -6.53 3.79
C GLY A 172 -32.82 -6.70 4.58
N LEU A 173 -32.21 -7.88 4.43
CA LEU A 173 -30.90 -8.22 4.96
C LEU A 173 -29.83 -7.92 3.91
N THR A 174 -28.87 -7.05 4.25
CA THR A 174 -27.66 -6.85 3.44
C THR A 174 -26.54 -7.66 4.07
N LEU A 175 -25.86 -8.48 3.25
CA LEU A 175 -24.65 -9.19 3.65
C LEU A 175 -23.44 -8.55 2.98
N GLU A 176 -22.52 -8.07 3.81
CA GLU A 176 -21.23 -7.57 3.39
C GLU A 176 -20.19 -8.69 3.55
N VAL A 177 -19.36 -8.84 2.52
CA VAL A 177 -18.26 -9.80 2.49
C VAL A 177 -16.99 -9.06 2.13
N ASP A 178 -15.98 -9.20 2.98
CA ASP A 178 -14.63 -8.79 2.62
C ASP A 178 -13.93 -9.91 1.84
N ILE A 179 -13.84 -9.70 0.54
CA ILE A 179 -13.10 -10.56 -0.38
C ILE A 179 -11.66 -10.05 -0.64
N ASN A 180 -11.28 -8.89 -0.10
CA ASN A 180 -10.03 -8.19 -0.36
C ASN A 180 -8.97 -8.43 0.73
N ASN A 181 -8.74 -9.69 1.10
CA ASN A 181 -7.81 -10.05 2.15
C ASN A 181 -6.53 -10.69 1.57
N GLN A 182 -5.53 -9.85 1.32
CA GLN A 182 -4.19 -10.28 0.90
C GLN A 182 -3.45 -10.95 2.07
N PRO A 183 -2.72 -12.05 1.82
CA PRO A 183 -1.92 -12.69 2.84
C PRO A 183 -0.61 -11.93 3.12
N THR A 184 -0.08 -12.11 4.32
CA THR A 184 1.36 -11.94 4.57
C THR A 184 2.08 -13.18 4.04
N ILE A 185 3.12 -12.97 3.23
CA ILE A 185 3.84 -14.04 2.53
C ILE A 185 5.18 -14.28 3.22
N THR A 186 5.31 -15.40 3.93
CA THR A 186 6.49 -15.71 4.74
C THR A 186 6.66 -17.22 4.91
N ASP A 187 7.89 -17.67 5.15
CA ASP A 187 8.18 -19.06 5.51
C ASP A 187 7.84 -19.28 7.00
N PHE A 188 6.56 -19.52 7.29
CA PHE A 188 6.03 -19.48 8.64
C PHE A 188 6.46 -20.70 9.47
N ASN A 189 6.63 -21.86 8.84
CA ASN A 189 7.11 -23.08 9.50
C ASN A 189 8.62 -23.32 9.35
N HIS A 190 9.35 -22.46 8.64
CA HIS A 190 10.78 -22.56 8.35
C HIS A 190 11.16 -23.83 7.57
N ASP A 191 10.33 -24.23 6.61
CA ASP A 191 10.59 -25.36 5.71
C ASP A 191 11.25 -24.96 4.37
N GLY A 192 11.46 -23.66 4.17
CA GLY A 192 12.07 -23.08 2.97
C GLY A 192 11.07 -22.76 1.86
N LEU A 193 9.77 -22.91 2.09
CA LEU A 193 8.69 -22.52 1.18
C LEU A 193 7.91 -21.33 1.76
N ASN A 194 7.39 -20.46 0.87
CA ASN A 194 6.60 -19.31 1.31
C ASN A 194 5.14 -19.71 1.59
N ASP A 195 4.73 -19.61 2.85
CA ASP A 195 3.36 -19.79 3.32
C ASP A 195 2.54 -18.50 3.19
N LEU A 196 1.22 -18.63 3.21
CA LEU A 196 0.28 -17.51 3.15
C LEU A 196 -0.46 -17.36 4.48
N VAL A 197 -0.19 -16.30 5.21
CA VAL A 197 -0.84 -16.00 6.50
C VAL A 197 -1.91 -14.94 6.31
N PHE A 198 -3.17 -15.29 6.55
CA PHE A 198 -4.30 -14.40 6.37
C PHE A 198 -4.84 -13.94 7.72
N LEU A 199 -4.99 -12.63 7.90
CA LEU A 199 -5.70 -12.07 9.04
C LEU A 199 -7.20 -12.40 8.95
N ASN A 200 -7.82 -12.67 10.09
CA ASN A 200 -9.27 -12.85 10.23
C ASN A 200 -9.81 -12.09 11.45
N LYS A 201 -11.14 -12.08 11.69
CA LYS A 201 -11.73 -11.29 12.80
C LYS A 201 -11.24 -11.75 14.20
N GLN A 202 -10.73 -12.97 14.34
CA GLN A 202 -10.34 -13.59 15.61
C GLN A 202 -8.83 -13.71 15.80
N GLY A 203 -8.03 -13.59 14.75
CA GLY A 203 -6.59 -13.84 14.74
C GLY A 203 -6.06 -13.95 13.31
N ALA A 204 -5.49 -15.10 12.96
CA ALA A 204 -4.98 -15.39 11.63
C ALA A 204 -4.99 -16.90 11.37
N ASP A 205 -5.05 -17.26 10.08
CA ASP A 205 -4.94 -18.62 9.60
C ASP A 205 -3.79 -18.70 8.59
N VAL A 206 -3.03 -19.79 8.59
CA VAL A 206 -1.91 -20.02 7.68
C VAL A 206 -2.25 -21.12 6.68
N LEU A 207 -2.00 -20.86 5.40
CA LEU A 207 -2.00 -21.85 4.34
C LEU A 207 -0.56 -22.27 4.05
N TYR A 208 -0.20 -23.47 4.51
CA TYR A 208 1.14 -23.99 4.30
C TYR A 208 1.39 -24.37 2.84
N ALA A 209 2.56 -23.97 2.35
CA ALA A 209 3.11 -24.45 1.10
C ALA A 209 3.58 -25.92 1.24
N ASN A 210 3.70 -26.62 0.11
CA ASN A 210 4.28 -27.95 0.04
C ASN A 210 4.83 -28.21 -1.36
N THR A 211 5.41 -29.40 -1.59
CA THR A 211 6.00 -29.78 -2.89
C THR A 211 5.01 -29.78 -4.07
N ASN A 212 3.71 -29.77 -3.81
CA ASN A 212 2.64 -29.68 -4.81
C ASN A 212 1.97 -28.29 -4.87
N GLY A 213 2.61 -27.25 -4.32
CA GLY A 213 2.07 -25.89 -4.24
C GLY A 213 1.63 -25.54 -2.83
N TYR A 214 0.35 -25.73 -2.51
CA TYR A 214 -0.23 -25.39 -1.20
C TYR A 214 -1.14 -26.49 -0.67
N ASN A 215 -1.33 -26.51 0.65
CA ASN A 215 -2.33 -27.36 1.30
C ASN A 215 -3.76 -26.98 0.86
N LYS A 216 -4.72 -27.88 1.07
CA LYS A 216 -6.14 -27.59 0.78
C LYS A 216 -6.87 -26.90 1.92
N ALA A 217 -6.38 -27.06 3.15
CA ALA A 217 -6.96 -26.49 4.34
C ALA A 217 -5.94 -25.59 5.03
N MET A 218 -6.45 -24.53 5.65
CA MET A 218 -5.66 -23.63 6.48
C MET A 218 -5.58 -24.16 7.92
N ALA A 219 -4.56 -23.75 8.64
CA ALA A 219 -4.40 -24.02 10.06
C ALA A 219 -4.47 -22.71 10.86
N ASP A 220 -5.10 -22.74 12.03
CA ASP A 220 -5.18 -21.58 12.92
C ASP A 220 -3.77 -21.23 13.45
N VAL A 221 -3.43 -19.94 13.44
CA VAL A 221 -2.18 -19.45 14.05
C VAL A 221 -2.37 -19.30 15.56
N ASN A 222 -1.54 -19.99 16.34
CA ASN A 222 -1.54 -19.85 17.79
C ASN A 222 -0.62 -18.69 18.24
N PHE A 223 -1.22 -17.55 18.56
CA PHE A 223 -0.51 -16.37 19.07
C PHE A 223 -0.12 -16.45 20.56
N ASN A 224 -0.54 -17.50 21.29
CA ASN A 224 -0.32 -17.66 22.73
C ASN A 224 -0.80 -16.47 23.59
N ILE A 225 -1.79 -15.73 23.11
CA ILE A 225 -2.42 -14.61 23.84
C ILE A 225 -3.94 -14.68 23.71
N GLU A 226 -4.64 -14.09 24.68
CA GLU A 226 -6.08 -13.89 24.60
C GLU A 226 -6.42 -12.78 23.59
N LEU A 227 -7.26 -13.11 22.62
CA LEU A 227 -7.80 -12.23 21.58
C LEU A 227 -9.33 -12.17 21.69
N GLY A 228 -9.93 -11.08 21.21
CA GLY A 228 -11.36 -10.84 21.32
C GLY A 228 -11.71 -9.98 22.53
N GLU A 229 -12.84 -10.29 23.18
CA GLU A 229 -13.29 -9.61 24.39
C GLU A 229 -12.59 -10.19 25.62
N LEU A 230 -11.92 -9.33 26.37
CA LEU A 230 -11.16 -9.67 27.57
C LEU A 230 -12.05 -9.57 28.82
N SER A 231 -11.63 -10.20 29.90
CA SER A 231 -12.39 -10.21 31.17
C SER A 231 -12.65 -8.84 31.79
N ASN A 232 -11.88 -7.81 31.41
CA ASN A 232 -12.03 -6.43 31.87
C ASN A 232 -12.97 -5.60 30.98
N GLY A 233 -13.59 -6.20 29.96
CA GLY A 233 -14.47 -5.54 29.00
C GLY A 233 -13.74 -4.79 27.88
N GLU A 234 -12.41 -4.89 27.81
CA GLU A 234 -11.63 -4.39 26.68
C GLU A 234 -11.64 -5.40 25.53
N LYS A 235 -11.32 -4.93 24.33
CA LYS A 235 -11.17 -5.75 23.14
C LYS A 235 -9.72 -5.73 22.68
N ARG A 236 -9.13 -6.92 22.47
CA ARG A 236 -7.80 -7.08 21.86
C ARG A 236 -7.90 -7.73 20.49
N LYS A 237 -7.21 -7.18 19.51
CA LYS A 237 -7.12 -7.74 18.15
C LYS A 237 -5.70 -7.66 17.60
N ILE A 238 -5.37 -8.55 16.67
CA ILE A 238 -4.21 -8.38 15.80
C ILE A 238 -4.46 -7.18 14.90
N LYS A 239 -3.51 -6.26 14.87
CA LYS A 239 -3.50 -5.09 14.01
C LYS A 239 -2.74 -5.39 12.71
N GLN A 240 -1.57 -6.00 12.82
CA GLN A 240 -0.65 -6.18 11.70
C GLN A 240 0.23 -7.42 11.94
N LEU A 241 0.63 -8.06 10.84
CA LEU A 241 1.62 -9.14 10.78
C LEU A 241 2.74 -8.67 9.85
N LEU A 242 3.98 -8.69 10.33
CA LEU A 242 5.17 -8.39 9.55
C LEU A 242 6.42 -8.90 10.27
N ASP A 243 7.51 -9.14 9.55
CA ASP A 243 8.85 -9.30 10.13
C ASP A 243 9.45 -7.89 10.27
N ILE A 244 9.39 -7.32 11.48
CA ILE A 244 9.69 -5.90 11.74
C ILE A 244 11.19 -5.64 11.93
N ASN A 245 11.91 -6.66 12.39
CA ASN A 245 13.33 -6.61 12.71
C ASN A 245 14.18 -7.41 11.69
N ASN A 246 13.54 -7.94 10.64
CA ASN A 246 14.13 -8.69 9.54
C ASN A 246 14.94 -9.91 10.03
N ASP A 247 14.44 -10.59 11.08
CA ASP A 247 15.08 -11.77 11.66
C ASP A 247 14.62 -13.09 11.04
N GLY A 248 13.70 -13.01 10.08
CA GLY A 248 13.13 -14.13 9.33
C GLY A 248 11.93 -14.77 10.03
N TYR A 249 11.51 -14.30 11.19
CA TYR A 249 10.31 -14.76 11.88
C TYR A 249 9.18 -13.74 11.73
N LEU A 250 7.96 -14.23 11.61
CA LEU A 250 6.80 -13.35 11.58
C LEU A 250 6.57 -12.75 12.97
N ASP A 251 6.44 -11.43 13.06
CA ASP A 251 5.98 -10.73 14.26
C ASP A 251 4.52 -10.35 14.14
N PHE A 252 3.93 -9.93 15.26
CA PHE A 252 2.61 -9.32 15.24
C PHE A 252 2.45 -8.17 16.21
N ILE A 253 1.57 -7.25 15.83
CA ILE A 253 1.20 -6.10 16.64
C ILE A 253 -0.26 -6.25 17.03
N THR A 254 -0.56 -6.02 18.30
CA THR A 254 -1.94 -5.96 18.81
C THR A 254 -2.38 -4.53 19.04
N LYS A 255 -3.69 -4.30 18.92
CA LYS A 255 -4.37 -3.13 19.48
C LYS A 255 -5.36 -3.59 20.55
N GLN A 256 -5.38 -2.90 21.67
CA GLN A 256 -6.26 -3.17 22.81
C GLN A 256 -6.95 -1.89 23.26
N TYR A 257 -8.28 -1.93 23.39
CA TYR A 257 -9.07 -0.73 23.64
C TYR A 257 -10.41 -1.06 24.29
N LYS A 258 -11.01 -0.12 25.00
CA LYS A 258 -12.36 -0.28 25.56
C LYS A 258 -13.41 0.12 24.54
N PRO A 259 -14.32 -0.77 24.10
CA PRO A 259 -15.36 -0.40 23.15
C PRO A 259 -16.19 0.79 23.65
N VAL A 260 -16.32 1.81 22.81
CA VAL A 260 -17.15 3.00 23.04
C VAL A 260 -17.97 3.29 21.79
N GLU A 261 -19.06 4.02 21.95
CA GLU A 261 -19.98 4.36 20.86
C GLU A 261 -19.98 5.87 20.59
N GLY A 262 -20.32 6.25 19.37
CA GLY A 262 -20.47 7.64 18.98
C GLY A 262 -19.18 8.45 19.09
N MET A 263 -19.30 9.67 19.59
CA MET A 263 -18.21 10.65 19.61
C MET A 263 -17.06 10.26 20.54
N ASP A 264 -17.33 9.46 21.57
CA ASP A 264 -16.31 9.00 22.52
C ASP A 264 -15.21 8.16 21.83
N SER A 265 -15.48 7.62 20.64
CA SER A 265 -14.49 6.90 19.83
C SER A 265 -13.36 7.79 19.29
N LEU A 266 -13.51 9.12 19.29
CA LEU A 266 -12.47 10.05 18.87
C LEU A 266 -11.39 10.28 19.93
N ASP A 267 -11.69 9.98 21.20
CA ASP A 267 -10.79 10.15 22.34
C ASP A 267 -10.44 8.81 23.01
N ILE A 268 -10.69 7.69 22.33
CA ILE A 268 -10.43 6.36 22.88
C ILE A 268 -8.93 6.11 22.99
N ASP A 269 -8.45 5.74 24.18
CA ASP A 269 -7.09 5.25 24.38
C ASP A 269 -6.93 3.83 23.82
N ILE A 270 -5.93 3.64 22.98
CA ILE A 270 -5.61 2.37 22.33
C ILE A 270 -4.18 1.99 22.69
N ALA A 271 -4.04 0.91 23.46
CA ALA A 271 -2.76 0.33 23.79
C ALA A 271 -2.26 -0.59 22.66
N HIS A 272 -0.99 -0.44 22.29
CA HIS A 272 -0.35 -1.27 21.27
C HIS A 272 0.79 -2.09 21.86
N ASN A 273 0.91 -3.34 21.43
CA ASN A 273 1.97 -4.24 21.88
C ASN A 273 2.53 -5.01 20.68
N LEU A 274 3.85 -5.02 20.54
CA LEU A 274 4.60 -5.80 19.57
C LEU A 274 5.06 -7.11 20.22
N TYR A 275 4.80 -8.22 19.54
CA TYR A 275 5.23 -9.55 19.94
C TYR A 275 6.15 -10.10 18.86
N LEU A 276 7.44 -10.22 19.19
CA LEU A 276 8.44 -10.73 18.27
C LEU A 276 8.29 -12.24 18.04
N GLY A 277 8.42 -12.67 16.80
CA GLY A 277 8.53 -14.05 16.38
C GLY A 277 9.85 -14.69 16.82
N ASN A 278 9.88 -16.01 16.85
CA ASN A 278 11.06 -16.83 17.08
C ASN A 278 10.79 -18.28 16.69
N LYS A 279 11.81 -19.14 16.80
CA LYS A 279 11.75 -20.58 16.50
C LYS A 279 10.64 -21.37 17.20
N THR A 280 10.10 -20.86 18.31
CA THR A 280 9.06 -21.53 19.10
C THR A 280 7.68 -20.89 18.95
N GLY A 281 7.52 -19.96 18.00
CA GLY A 281 6.31 -19.18 17.80
C GLY A 281 6.58 -17.71 18.12
N PHE A 282 5.90 -17.17 19.13
CA PHE A 282 6.00 -15.74 19.47
C PHE A 282 6.47 -15.54 20.92
N SER A 283 7.12 -14.41 21.19
CA SER A 283 7.48 -13.98 22.54
C SER A 283 6.23 -13.86 23.41
N GLN A 284 6.29 -14.31 24.66
CA GLN A 284 5.20 -14.12 25.63
C GLN A 284 5.26 -12.74 26.31
N THR A 285 6.42 -12.07 26.27
CA THR A 285 6.58 -10.73 26.81
C THR A 285 6.61 -9.74 25.65
N PRO A 286 5.56 -8.92 25.47
CA PRO A 286 5.56 -7.95 24.39
C PRO A 286 6.48 -6.76 24.69
N ILE A 287 6.92 -6.13 23.61
CA ILE A 287 7.42 -4.76 23.62
C ILE A 287 6.21 -3.83 23.62
N LYS A 288 6.09 -2.99 24.65
CA LYS A 288 5.03 -1.98 24.71
C LYS A 288 5.35 -0.86 23.72
N LEU A 289 4.41 -0.58 22.85
CA LEU A 289 4.49 0.51 21.90
C LEU A 289 3.81 1.76 22.47
N LEU A 290 3.94 2.88 21.76
CA LEU A 290 3.20 4.10 22.09
C LEU A 290 1.69 3.84 22.01
N ASN A 291 0.94 4.39 22.96
CA ASN A 291 -0.52 4.42 22.86
C ASN A 291 -0.94 5.42 21.78
N THR A 292 -2.08 5.17 21.15
CA THR A 292 -2.71 6.13 20.24
C THR A 292 -4.09 6.52 20.77
N SER A 293 -4.54 7.73 20.46
CA SER A 293 -5.91 8.18 20.74
C SER A 293 -6.73 8.24 19.46
N GLY A 294 -7.96 7.72 19.51
CA GLY A 294 -8.95 7.90 18.44
C GLY A 294 -8.44 7.52 17.05
N PRO A 295 -8.40 8.46 16.09
CA PRO A 295 -8.00 8.20 14.71
C PRO A 295 -6.48 8.14 14.51
N SER A 296 -5.68 8.42 15.55
CA SER A 296 -4.22 8.40 15.48
C SER A 296 -3.68 6.98 15.23
N GLN A 297 -2.55 6.87 14.52
CA GLN A 297 -2.04 5.58 14.07
C GLN A 297 -0.54 5.41 14.30
N LEU A 298 -0.14 4.16 14.54
CA LEU A 298 1.26 3.72 14.38
C LEU A 298 1.43 3.13 12.97
N VAL A 299 2.50 3.47 12.28
CA VAL A 299 2.83 2.99 10.93
C VAL A 299 4.22 2.32 10.96
N PHE A 300 4.33 1.17 10.30
CA PHE A 300 5.51 0.29 10.27
C PHE A 300 5.78 -0.18 8.84
N GLU A 301 6.32 0.71 8.01
CA GLU A 301 6.47 0.47 6.57
C GLU A 301 7.84 0.89 6.02
N THR A 302 8.64 1.61 6.80
CA THR A 302 9.85 2.26 6.28
C THR A 302 11.03 2.03 7.21
N ASP A 303 12.11 1.52 6.63
CA ASP A 303 13.45 1.60 7.16
C ASP A 303 14.09 2.89 6.61
N PHE A 304 14.26 3.90 7.46
CA PHE A 304 14.68 5.22 6.97
C PHE A 304 16.18 5.31 6.69
N ASN A 305 17.00 4.59 7.45
CA ASN A 305 18.45 4.60 7.32
C ASN A 305 19.02 3.37 6.62
N ASN A 306 18.17 2.47 6.12
CA ASN A 306 18.53 1.24 5.42
C ASN A 306 19.39 0.30 6.28
N ASP A 307 19.11 0.20 7.59
CA ASP A 307 19.84 -0.69 8.51
C ASP A 307 19.21 -2.09 8.64
N GLY A 308 18.14 -2.35 7.91
CA GLY A 308 17.38 -3.58 7.88
C GLY A 308 16.25 -3.63 8.92
N LEU A 309 16.06 -2.59 9.73
CA LEU A 309 15.04 -2.53 10.76
C LEU A 309 13.95 -1.53 10.39
N ILE A 310 12.67 -1.92 10.50
CA ILE A 310 11.56 -1.01 10.21
C ILE A 310 11.36 -0.04 11.38
N ASP A 311 11.41 1.26 11.09
CA ASP A 311 11.20 2.32 12.08
C ASP A 311 9.71 2.55 12.37
N LEU A 312 9.42 3.06 13.57
CA LEU A 312 8.07 3.41 13.99
C LEU A 312 7.74 4.84 13.61
N GLN A 313 6.66 5.03 12.87
CA GLN A 313 6.06 6.33 12.62
C GLN A 313 4.77 6.47 13.45
N THR A 314 4.55 7.61 14.10
CA THR A 314 3.22 7.98 14.64
C THR A 314 2.59 9.04 13.75
N MET A 315 1.29 8.93 13.58
CA MET A 315 0.45 9.87 12.85
C MET A 315 -0.63 10.32 13.83
N ASP A 316 -0.31 11.37 14.58
CA ASP A 316 -1.15 11.87 15.67
C ASP A 316 -2.12 12.90 15.09
N LEU A 317 -3.40 12.52 15.07
CA LEU A 317 -4.47 13.29 14.46
C LEU A 317 -5.49 13.72 15.52
N ASP A 318 -5.66 15.02 15.69
CA ASP A 318 -6.63 15.60 16.61
C ASP A 318 -7.93 15.98 15.87
N ILE A 319 -9.01 15.23 16.12
CA ILE A 319 -10.35 15.52 15.60
C ILE A 319 -11.24 15.97 16.75
N GLY A 320 -11.19 17.26 17.06
CA GLY A 320 -12.12 17.88 17.99
C GLY A 320 -13.48 18.26 17.37
N LEU A 321 -14.41 18.70 18.22
CA LEU A 321 -15.73 19.21 17.80
C LEU A 321 -15.64 20.38 16.79
N GLY A 322 -14.58 21.19 16.86
CA GLY A 322 -14.32 22.27 15.92
C GLY A 322 -14.05 21.76 14.49
N THR A 323 -13.24 20.71 14.37
CA THR A 323 -12.95 20.02 13.11
C THR A 323 -14.23 19.45 12.52
N ILE A 324 -15.06 18.79 13.33
CA ILE A 324 -16.34 18.22 12.90
C ILE A 324 -17.31 19.32 12.44
N ALA A 325 -17.41 20.42 13.19
CA ALA A 325 -18.24 21.56 12.80
C ALA A 325 -17.75 22.19 11.48
N SER A 326 -16.43 22.35 11.33
CA SER A 326 -15.80 22.84 10.09
C SER A 326 -16.14 21.94 8.91
N MET A 327 -16.02 20.63 9.08
CA MET A 327 -16.36 19.63 8.08
C MET A 327 -17.85 19.68 7.69
N ALA A 328 -18.76 19.82 8.65
CA ALA A 328 -20.20 19.95 8.39
C ALA A 328 -20.53 21.25 7.64
N MET A 329 -19.88 22.37 7.97
CA MET A 329 -20.05 23.65 7.28
C MET A 329 -19.37 23.68 5.90
N GLY A 330 -18.28 22.95 5.74
CA GLY A 330 -17.44 22.88 4.53
C GLY A 330 -17.94 21.89 3.47
N GLY A 331 -19.17 21.37 3.61
CA GLY A 331 -19.72 20.41 2.66
C GLY A 331 -19.09 19.02 2.75
N GLY A 332 -18.67 18.62 3.95
CA GLY A 332 -18.12 17.29 4.25
C GLY A 332 -16.59 17.21 4.20
N LYS A 333 -15.87 18.32 4.05
CA LYS A 333 -14.40 18.36 3.95
C LYS A 333 -13.77 19.40 4.85
N THR A 334 -12.58 19.12 5.39
CA THR A 334 -11.79 20.12 6.11
C THR A 334 -10.31 19.71 6.16
N ASP A 335 -9.44 20.69 6.34
CA ASP A 335 -8.01 20.46 6.57
C ASP A 335 -7.78 20.24 8.08
N VAL A 336 -6.92 19.28 8.40
CA VAL A 336 -6.50 18.93 9.77
C VAL A 336 -4.99 18.89 9.87
N ASP A 337 -4.50 19.30 11.03
CA ASP A 337 -3.09 19.16 11.39
C ASP A 337 -2.83 17.74 11.90
N VAL A 338 -1.75 17.15 11.41
CA VAL A 338 -1.27 15.82 11.79
C VAL A 338 0.18 15.97 12.22
N GLU A 339 0.46 15.61 13.47
CA GLU A 339 1.83 15.57 13.97
C GLU A 339 2.41 14.19 13.65
N MET A 340 3.44 14.17 12.80
CA MET A 340 4.17 12.95 12.48
C MET A 340 5.45 12.88 13.30
N ASN A 341 5.63 11.80 14.06
CA ASN A 341 6.88 11.50 14.75
C ASN A 341 7.53 10.21 14.23
N ILE A 342 8.86 10.13 14.24
CA ILE A 342 9.59 8.93 13.81
C ILE A 342 10.55 8.47 14.90
N TYR A 343 10.51 7.19 15.24
CA TYR A 343 11.26 6.58 16.33
C TYR A 343 12.13 5.44 15.78
N LYS A 344 13.43 5.55 15.98
CA LYS A 344 14.41 4.56 15.50
C LYS A 344 14.24 3.21 16.17
N GLN A 345 14.16 2.14 15.38
CA GLN A 345 14.18 0.78 15.94
C GLN A 345 15.58 0.46 16.51
N GLN A 346 15.60 -0.27 17.61
CA GLN A 346 16.81 -0.76 18.26
C GLN A 346 17.03 -2.22 17.92
N THR A 347 18.26 -2.71 18.08
CA THR A 347 18.63 -4.10 17.76
C THR A 347 17.91 -5.17 18.60
N ASP A 348 17.27 -4.78 19.71
CA ASP A 348 16.44 -5.66 20.54
C ASP A 348 14.96 -5.65 20.12
N GLY A 349 14.63 -4.99 19.00
CA GLY A 349 13.27 -4.81 18.47
C GLY A 349 12.48 -3.70 19.15
N SER A 350 13.01 -3.04 20.19
CA SER A 350 12.36 -1.90 20.83
C SER A 350 12.52 -0.63 20.00
N PHE A 351 11.78 0.43 20.36
CA PHE A 351 11.89 1.73 19.69
C PHE A 351 12.49 2.76 20.63
N ALA A 352 13.21 3.72 20.07
CA ALA A 352 13.75 4.85 20.81
C ALA A 352 12.65 5.54 21.64
N SER A 353 12.96 5.92 22.88
CA SER A 353 11.99 6.62 23.75
C SER A 353 11.73 8.08 23.37
N LYS A 354 12.51 8.62 22.42
CA LYS A 354 12.37 9.97 21.90
C LYS A 354 12.27 9.90 20.39
N SER A 355 11.39 10.73 19.84
CA SER A 355 11.28 10.93 18.41
C SER A 355 12.57 11.52 17.86
N SER A 356 13.06 10.95 16.75
CA SER A 356 14.19 11.46 15.99
C SER A 356 13.81 12.77 15.29
N ILE A 357 12.56 12.86 14.80
CA ILE A 357 12.02 14.04 14.12
C ILE A 357 10.50 14.15 14.31
N GLU A 358 10.02 15.38 14.43
CA GLU A 358 8.62 15.76 14.46
C GLU A 358 8.32 16.62 13.21
N ILE A 359 7.25 16.30 12.49
CA ILE A 359 6.85 16.98 11.26
C ILE A 359 5.35 17.31 11.33
N ASP A 360 5.03 18.61 11.30
CA ASP A 360 3.65 19.07 11.16
C ASP A 360 3.18 18.95 9.70
N LEU A 361 2.18 18.12 9.48
CA LEU A 361 1.54 17.87 8.19
C LEU A 361 0.13 18.45 8.19
N GLU A 362 -0.29 19.03 7.08
CA GLU A 362 -1.67 19.46 6.84
C GLU A 362 -2.31 18.49 5.86
N MET A 363 -3.47 17.94 6.22
CA MET A 363 -4.19 16.92 5.44
C MET A 363 -5.66 17.30 5.26
N GLU A 364 -6.17 17.25 4.03
CA GLU A 364 -7.62 17.33 3.78
C GLU A 364 -8.27 15.98 4.13
N ILE A 365 -9.25 15.98 5.02
CA ILE A 365 -10.08 14.81 5.35
C ILE A 365 -11.53 15.02 4.87
N ASN A 366 -12.25 13.93 4.60
CA ASN A 366 -13.62 13.95 4.06
C ASN A 366 -14.54 12.95 4.79
N MET A 367 -15.81 13.30 4.99
CA MET A 367 -16.85 12.43 5.56
C MET A 367 -17.22 11.24 4.66
N SER A 368 -17.12 11.40 3.34
CA SER A 368 -17.66 10.43 2.38
C SER A 368 -16.67 9.32 2.01
N ASN A 369 -15.37 9.61 2.08
CA ASN A 369 -14.31 8.71 1.65
C ASN A 369 -13.26 8.68 2.77
N GLY A 370 -12.92 7.49 3.27
CA GLY A 370 -11.87 7.29 4.28
C GLY A 370 -10.44 7.54 3.80
N ASP A 371 -10.25 8.20 2.65
CA ASP A 371 -8.94 8.53 2.07
C ASP A 371 -8.34 9.74 2.80
N ALA A 372 -7.86 9.51 4.01
CA ALA A 372 -7.04 10.42 4.79
C ALA A 372 -5.56 10.06 4.61
N THR A 373 -5.02 10.26 3.41
CA THR A 373 -3.59 10.04 3.15
C THR A 373 -2.83 11.36 3.28
N PRO A 374 -1.82 11.45 4.16
CA PRO A 374 -1.00 12.65 4.26
C PRO A 374 -0.30 12.91 2.93
N PRO A 375 -0.06 14.17 2.56
CA PRO A 375 0.60 14.49 1.29
C PRO A 375 2.13 14.35 1.42
N LEU A 376 2.55 13.18 1.89
CA LEU A 376 3.90 12.75 2.21
C LEU A 376 4.31 11.64 1.24
N TYR A 377 5.52 11.75 0.69
CA TYR A 377 6.09 10.79 -0.24
C TYR A 377 7.45 10.36 0.29
N ILE A 378 7.68 9.05 0.29
CA ILE A 378 8.84 8.41 0.91
C ILE A 378 9.69 7.75 -0.19
N GLY A 379 10.99 8.02 -0.19
CA GLY A 379 11.95 7.38 -1.11
C GLY A 379 13.24 8.18 -1.27
N ASP A 380 14.33 7.49 -1.61
CA ASP A 380 15.64 8.13 -1.84
C ASP A 380 15.59 9.02 -3.10
N ILE A 381 15.60 10.35 -2.93
CA ILE A 381 15.60 11.31 -4.04
C ILE A 381 17.00 11.85 -4.36
N ASN A 382 18.01 11.43 -3.61
CA ASN A 382 19.32 12.07 -3.61
C ASN A 382 20.47 11.08 -3.93
N GLY A 383 20.20 9.78 -3.85
CA GLY A 383 21.06 8.67 -4.24
C GLY A 383 22.05 8.26 -3.16
N ASP A 384 21.76 8.52 -1.89
CA ASP A 384 22.61 8.15 -0.76
C ASP A 384 22.15 6.87 -0.04
N ASP A 385 21.20 6.15 -0.64
CA ASP A 385 20.65 4.88 -0.15
C ASP A 385 19.93 5.02 1.21
N LYS A 386 19.57 6.25 1.57
CA LYS A 386 18.70 6.55 2.72
C LYS A 386 17.37 7.06 2.23
N THR A 387 16.33 6.75 2.99
CA THR A 387 14.98 7.12 2.61
C THR A 387 14.73 8.58 2.96
N ASP A 388 14.44 9.40 1.95
CA ASP A 388 14.02 10.79 2.13
C ASP A 388 12.51 10.90 2.34
N ALA A 389 12.08 11.95 3.03
CA ALA A 389 10.67 12.30 3.16
C ALA A 389 10.36 13.63 2.45
N VAL A 390 9.39 13.59 1.54
CA VAL A 390 8.94 14.74 0.77
C VAL A 390 7.50 15.11 1.14
N TYR A 391 7.30 16.31 1.66
CA TYR A 391 5.99 16.82 2.06
C TYR A 391 5.52 17.94 1.11
N LYS A 392 4.30 17.82 0.58
CA LYS A 392 3.63 18.90 -0.16
C LYS A 392 3.05 19.92 0.82
N TYR A 393 3.90 20.87 1.21
CA TYR A 393 3.55 21.96 2.13
C TYR A 393 2.54 22.97 1.55
N SER A 394 2.57 23.23 0.24
CA SER A 394 1.60 24.14 -0.37
C SER A 394 1.42 23.84 -1.86
N LYS A 395 0.51 24.57 -2.53
CA LYS A 395 0.31 24.49 -3.99
C LYS A 395 1.58 24.80 -4.82
N LYS A 396 2.65 25.33 -4.20
CA LYS A 396 3.88 25.73 -4.90
C LYS A 396 5.18 25.27 -4.24
N THR A 397 5.11 24.50 -3.15
CA THR A 397 6.29 24.19 -2.34
C THR A 397 6.27 22.74 -1.86
N LEU A 398 7.35 22.03 -2.15
CA LEU A 398 7.70 20.78 -1.47
C LEU A 398 8.75 21.07 -0.40
N TYR A 399 8.60 20.43 0.75
CA TYR A 399 9.65 20.29 1.75
C TYR A 399 10.28 18.92 1.61
N VAL A 400 11.60 18.86 1.62
CA VAL A 400 12.38 17.62 1.58
C VAL A 400 13.16 17.54 2.88
N TYR A 401 12.96 16.45 3.61
CA TYR A 401 13.76 16.04 4.76
C TYR A 401 14.63 14.89 4.27
N TYR A 402 15.95 15.13 4.20
CA TYR A 402 16.88 14.13 3.69
C TYR A 402 17.14 13.05 4.74
N GLY A 403 17.31 11.81 4.31
CA GLY A 403 17.65 10.67 5.15
C GLY A 403 18.99 10.88 5.88
N GLU A 404 19.08 10.38 7.11
CA GLU A 404 20.31 10.38 7.90
C GLU A 404 20.44 9.08 8.69
N GLU A 405 21.68 8.65 8.93
CA GLU A 405 21.98 7.39 9.62
C GLU A 405 21.41 7.34 11.04
N ASP A 406 21.73 8.36 11.85
CA ASP A 406 21.41 8.35 13.27
C ASP A 406 20.02 8.91 13.57
N ASN A 407 19.65 10.02 12.90
CA ASN A 407 18.41 10.74 13.17
C ASN A 407 17.25 10.34 12.23
N LEU A 408 17.45 9.34 11.36
CA LEU A 408 16.52 8.89 10.32
C LEU A 408 16.26 9.94 9.23
N LEU A 409 15.91 11.18 9.62
CA LEU A 409 15.72 12.33 8.75
C LEU A 409 16.38 13.60 9.31
N ASN A 410 16.92 14.44 8.43
CA ASN A 410 17.46 15.74 8.78
C ASN A 410 16.33 16.74 9.08
N LYS A 411 16.34 17.30 10.30
CA LYS A 411 15.37 18.33 10.75
C LYS A 411 15.36 19.58 9.87
N LYS A 412 16.49 19.91 9.23
CA LYS A 412 16.60 21.03 8.30
C LYS A 412 16.10 20.61 6.92
N ARG A 413 14.84 20.95 6.65
CA ARG A 413 14.25 20.73 5.33
C ARG A 413 14.82 21.63 4.23
N LYS A 414 14.95 21.08 3.03
CA LYS A 414 15.15 21.82 1.78
C LYS A 414 13.79 22.20 1.19
N LYS A 415 13.69 23.40 0.61
CA LYS A 415 12.47 23.87 -0.05
C LYS A 415 12.62 23.79 -1.56
N ILE A 416 11.72 23.08 -2.22
CA ILE A 416 11.63 23.05 -3.68
C ILE A 416 10.40 23.85 -4.10
N LYS A 417 10.60 24.96 -4.84
CA LYS A 417 9.52 25.80 -5.35
C LYS A 417 9.19 25.46 -6.79
N LEU A 418 7.95 25.04 -7.04
CA LEU A 418 7.43 24.69 -8.36
C LEU A 418 5.90 24.62 -8.30
N THR A 419 5.22 24.78 -9.43
CA THR A 419 3.76 24.54 -9.48
C THR A 419 3.47 23.06 -9.24
N LEU A 420 2.59 22.76 -8.29
CA LEU A 420 2.22 21.39 -7.92
C LEU A 420 0.76 21.07 -8.31
N PRO A 421 0.44 19.79 -8.55
CA PRO A 421 -0.94 19.32 -8.68
C PRO A 421 -1.81 19.73 -7.49
N LYS A 422 -3.13 19.89 -7.74
CA LYS A 422 -4.10 20.20 -6.68
C LYS A 422 -4.17 19.03 -5.68
N LYS A 423 -4.43 17.82 -6.18
CA LYS A 423 -4.54 16.60 -5.37
C LYS A 423 -3.15 16.05 -5.05
N SER A 424 -2.99 15.50 -3.85
CA SER A 424 -1.70 14.95 -3.41
C SER A 424 -1.41 13.59 -4.06
N LYS A 425 -2.43 12.77 -4.32
CA LYS A 425 -2.33 11.51 -5.09
C LYS A 425 -1.81 11.66 -6.54
N ASP A 426 -1.68 12.90 -7.02
CA ASP A 426 -1.19 13.22 -8.36
C ASP A 426 0.33 13.49 -8.38
N ILE A 427 1.04 13.25 -7.28
CA ILE A 427 2.50 13.32 -7.19
C ILE A 427 3.03 11.92 -6.89
N LEU A 428 4.02 11.47 -7.67
CA LEU A 428 4.71 10.19 -7.46
C LEU A 428 6.23 10.39 -7.44
N LEU A 429 6.90 9.45 -6.78
CA LEU A 429 8.35 9.27 -6.79
C LEU A 429 8.70 8.01 -7.58
N VAL A 430 9.45 8.14 -8.67
CA VAL A 430 9.80 7.04 -9.59
C VAL A 430 11.23 7.25 -10.07
N ASP A 431 12.07 6.22 -10.05
CA ASP A 431 13.39 6.30 -10.70
C ASP A 431 13.20 6.18 -12.23
N ILE A 432 13.22 7.33 -12.93
CA ILE A 432 12.85 7.38 -14.35
C ILE A 432 14.05 7.05 -15.23
N ASN A 433 15.23 7.55 -14.85
CA ASN A 433 16.46 7.41 -15.62
C ASN A 433 17.35 6.23 -15.15
N GLN A 434 16.90 5.47 -14.15
CA GLN A 434 17.61 4.33 -13.56
C GLN A 434 18.97 4.72 -12.97
N ASP A 435 19.07 5.93 -12.41
CA ASP A 435 20.31 6.41 -11.76
C ASP A 435 20.36 6.10 -10.26
N GLY A 436 19.35 5.39 -9.74
CA GLY A 436 19.22 5.03 -8.33
C GLY A 436 18.46 6.07 -7.51
N LYS A 437 18.14 7.25 -8.06
CA LYS A 437 17.35 8.26 -7.38
C LYS A 437 15.91 8.23 -7.83
N LYS A 438 14.99 8.53 -6.92
CA LYS A 438 13.60 8.79 -7.26
C LYS A 438 13.47 10.19 -7.85
N ASP A 439 12.89 10.27 -9.03
CA ASP A 439 12.47 11.48 -9.71
C ASP A 439 11.01 11.80 -9.43
N PHE A 440 10.61 13.05 -9.69
CA PHE A 440 9.22 13.47 -9.50
C PHE A 440 8.38 13.27 -10.76
N VAL A 441 7.19 12.72 -10.58
CA VAL A 441 6.11 12.70 -11.58
C VAL A 441 4.93 13.52 -11.04
N PHE A 442 4.45 14.48 -11.83
CA PHE A 442 3.32 15.35 -11.49
C PHE A 442 2.21 15.21 -12.52
N LYS A 443 1.03 14.79 -12.09
CA LYS A 443 -0.18 14.76 -12.91
C LYS A 443 -1.01 16.03 -12.67
N PHE A 444 -1.18 16.85 -13.69
CA PHE A 444 -2.04 18.03 -13.63
C PHE A 444 -3.37 17.71 -14.30
N THR A 445 -4.43 17.73 -13.50
CA THR A 445 -5.80 17.40 -13.94
C THR A 445 -6.66 18.66 -13.99
N GLU A 446 -7.28 18.91 -15.14
CA GLU A 446 -8.28 19.97 -15.34
C GLU A 446 -9.68 19.53 -14.86
N GLU A 447 -10.62 20.46 -14.78
CA GLU A 447 -11.98 20.18 -14.28
C GLU A 447 -12.76 19.17 -15.14
N ASP A 448 -12.47 19.11 -16.44
CA ASP A 448 -13.11 18.15 -17.36
C ASP A 448 -12.43 16.77 -17.34
N GLY A 449 -11.44 16.55 -16.47
CA GLY A 449 -10.68 15.32 -16.34
C GLY A 449 -9.50 15.19 -17.30
N THR A 450 -9.30 16.12 -18.24
CA THR A 450 -8.10 16.12 -19.08
C THR A 450 -6.85 16.30 -18.22
N SER A 451 -5.80 15.52 -18.53
CA SER A 451 -4.63 15.43 -17.68
C SER A 451 -3.33 15.53 -18.45
N LYS A 452 -2.33 16.16 -17.83
CA LYS A 452 -0.95 16.25 -18.33
C LYS A 452 0.04 15.77 -17.28
N ILE A 453 1.01 14.98 -17.70
CA ILE A 453 2.11 14.53 -16.86
C ILE A 453 3.33 15.42 -17.13
N LYS A 454 3.97 15.87 -16.05
CA LYS A 454 5.29 16.51 -16.09
C LYS A 454 6.23 15.76 -15.17
N THR A 455 7.46 15.57 -15.59
CA THR A 455 8.48 14.94 -14.76
C THR A 455 9.61 15.91 -14.46
N ARG A 456 10.32 15.65 -13.37
CA ARG A 456 11.53 16.38 -12.98
C ARG A 456 12.54 15.38 -12.44
N LEU A 457 13.66 15.26 -13.15
CA LEU A 457 14.78 14.42 -12.74
C LEU A 457 15.57 15.07 -11.59
N ASN A 458 16.15 14.27 -10.69
CA ASN A 458 16.88 14.72 -9.51
C ASN A 458 18.42 14.65 -9.60
#